data_AF-A0A1V3SDB0-F1
#
_entry.id   AF-A0A1V3SDB0-F1
#
_cell.length_a   1.000
_cell.length_b   1.000
_cell.length_c   1.000
_cell.angle_alpha   90.00
_cell.angle_beta   90.00
_cell.angle_gamma   90.00
#
_symmetry.space_group_name_H-M   'P 1'
#
loop_
_entity.id
_entity.type
_entity.pdbx_description
1 polymer ?
#
loop_
_entity_poly.entity_id
_entity_poly.type
_entity_poly.pdbx_seq_one_letter_code
_entity_poly.pdbx_strand_id
1 'polypeptide(L)'
;MSLEGVAIELAPGIPTVKGMPFKVDAWRLLEIAMTRAGYDFRVLDIHEMVDCAGYTVPDDKLIALRQDVYDGLFTGSCFSASTAVHEVAHIALRHHVTLHRGAQLGNHPVYEDAEWQANSLTSAVMMSRQACSRVGTVQALMELCGVSYSAALVRLYKLLDRGLISMSPSVEEEIRSAIEKRKKPQRG
;
A
#
# COMPACT_ATOMS: atom_id res chain seq x y z
N MET A 1 9.49 -13.17 -10.74
CA MET A 1 9.55 -12.91 -9.29
C MET A 1 8.14 -12.63 -8.80
N SER A 2 7.72 -13.14 -7.63
CA SER A 2 6.38 -12.82 -7.10
C SER A 2 6.40 -11.48 -6.36
N LEU A 3 5.27 -10.78 -6.25
CA LEU A 3 5.18 -9.53 -5.49
C LEU A 3 5.53 -9.72 -4.00
N GLU A 4 5.29 -10.91 -3.44
CA GLU A 4 5.77 -11.26 -2.10
C GLU A 4 7.31 -11.32 -2.05
N GLY A 5 7.94 -11.88 -3.08
CA GLY A 5 9.40 -11.91 -3.20
C GLY A 5 9.99 -10.50 -3.25
N VAL A 6 9.39 -9.62 -4.05
CA VAL A 6 9.79 -8.19 -4.11
C VAL A 6 9.65 -7.53 -2.73
N ALA A 7 8.53 -7.75 -2.04
CA ALA A 7 8.33 -7.18 -0.69
C ALA A 7 9.37 -7.68 0.33
N ILE A 8 9.78 -8.95 0.24
CA ILE A 8 10.84 -9.52 1.09
C ILE A 8 12.20 -8.88 0.77
N GLU A 9 12.52 -8.68 -0.51
CA GLU A 9 13.77 -8.03 -0.93
C GLU A 9 13.84 -6.57 -0.49
N LEU A 10 12.70 -5.85 -0.50
CA LEU A 10 12.62 -4.47 -0.04
C LEU A 10 12.71 -4.34 1.48
N ALA A 11 12.23 -5.32 2.24
CA ALA A 11 12.01 -5.22 3.68
C ALA A 11 13.20 -4.65 4.50
N PRO A 12 14.48 -5.00 4.23
CA PRO A 12 15.61 -4.40 4.95
C PRO A 12 15.77 -2.88 4.78
N GLY A 13 15.27 -2.33 3.66
CA GLY A 13 15.31 -0.92 3.34
C GLY A 13 14.07 -0.13 3.77
N ILE A 14 13.01 -0.80 4.22
CA ILE A 14 11.76 -0.14 4.62
C ILE A 14 11.84 0.28 6.09
N PRO A 15 11.83 1.59 6.40
CA PRO A 15 11.86 2.05 7.78
C PRO A 15 10.53 1.76 8.49
N THR A 16 10.61 1.42 9.77
CA THR A 16 9.44 1.17 10.62
C THR A 16 9.39 2.16 11.78
N VAL A 17 8.20 2.41 12.30
CA VAL A 17 7.99 3.28 13.46
C VAL A 17 8.72 2.68 14.67
N LYS A 18 9.39 3.52 15.47
CA LYS A 18 10.16 3.09 16.64
C LYS A 18 9.27 2.30 17.60
N GLY A 19 9.68 1.08 17.94
CA GLY A 19 8.92 0.17 18.81
C GLY A 19 7.78 -0.58 18.11
N MET A 20 7.52 -0.32 16.83
CA MET A 20 6.47 -0.96 16.03
C MET A 20 7.06 -1.59 14.76
N PRO A 21 7.68 -2.78 14.84
CA PRO A 21 8.46 -3.37 13.75
C PRO A 21 7.64 -3.80 12.53
N PHE A 22 6.31 -3.76 12.60
CA PHE A 22 5.40 -4.09 11.49
C PHE A 22 4.64 -2.88 10.97
N LYS A 23 4.88 -1.68 11.52
CA LYS A 23 4.27 -0.44 11.06
C LYS A 23 5.29 0.36 10.27
N VAL A 24 5.07 0.49 8.97
CA VAL A 24 5.92 1.29 8.08
C VAL A 24 5.92 2.75 8.54
N ASP A 25 7.11 3.34 8.63
CA ASP A 25 7.28 4.78 8.83
C ASP A 25 7.35 5.45 7.45
N ALA A 26 6.17 5.78 6.91
CA ALA A 26 6.03 6.30 5.55
C ALA A 26 6.73 7.66 5.34
N TRP A 27 6.83 8.49 6.40
CA TRP A 27 7.60 9.72 6.35
C TRP A 27 9.09 9.43 6.17
N ARG A 28 9.67 8.56 7.01
CA ARG A 28 11.09 8.16 6.85
C ARG A 28 11.34 7.45 5.52
N LEU A 29 10.35 6.71 5.03
CA LEU A 29 10.45 6.04 3.72
C LEU A 29 10.70 7.08 2.63
N LEU A 30 9.87 8.12 2.54
CA LEU A 30 10.00 9.15 1.51
C LEU A 30 11.22 10.06 1.74
N GLU A 31 11.30 10.70 2.90
CA GLU A 31 12.25 11.79 3.16
C GLU A 31 13.68 11.30 3.39
N ILE A 32 13.85 10.06 3.87
CA ILE A 32 15.16 9.52 4.22
C ILE A 32 15.56 8.39 3.26
N ALA A 33 14.74 7.34 3.16
CA ALA A 33 15.14 6.15 2.40
C ALA A 33 15.17 6.43 0.89
N MET A 34 14.13 7.05 0.34
CA MET A 34 14.08 7.38 -1.09
C MET A 34 15.08 8.47 -1.47
N THR A 35 15.24 9.51 -0.65
CA THR A 35 16.30 10.53 -0.84
C THR A 35 17.70 9.91 -0.87
N ARG A 36 17.99 8.97 0.04
CA ARG A 36 19.27 8.22 0.03
C ARG A 36 19.43 7.32 -1.19
N ALA A 37 18.33 6.81 -1.73
CA ALA A 37 18.31 6.06 -2.98
C ALA A 37 18.43 6.96 -4.24
N GLY A 38 18.50 8.28 -4.06
CA GLY A 38 18.69 9.27 -5.12
C GLY A 38 17.40 9.74 -5.79
N TYR A 39 16.26 9.61 -5.11
CA TYR A 39 14.99 10.17 -5.56
C TYR A 39 14.74 11.54 -4.92
N ASP A 40 14.24 12.48 -5.72
CA ASP A 40 13.71 13.76 -5.24
C ASP A 40 12.30 13.54 -4.70
N PHE A 41 12.02 14.05 -3.50
CA PHE A 41 10.69 14.00 -2.90
C PHE A 41 10.13 15.42 -2.77
N ARG A 42 8.94 15.63 -3.32
CA ARG A 42 8.25 16.92 -3.31
C ARG A 42 6.89 16.81 -2.65
N VAL A 43 6.53 17.88 -1.95
CA VAL A 43 5.17 18.12 -1.48
C VAL A 43 4.61 19.26 -2.33
N LEU A 44 3.48 19.02 -2.99
CA LEU A 44 2.83 20.00 -3.86
C LEU A 44 1.49 20.42 -3.27
N ASP A 45 1.07 21.63 -3.61
CA ASP A 45 -0.17 22.20 -3.10
C ASP A 45 -1.40 21.41 -3.56
N ILE A 46 -2.46 21.43 -2.75
CA ILE A 46 -3.72 20.74 -3.08
C ILE A 46 -4.31 21.19 -4.41
N HIS A 47 -4.10 22.45 -4.79
CA HIS A 47 -4.57 23.03 -6.04
C HIS A 47 -3.70 22.67 -7.26
N GLU A 48 -2.45 22.24 -7.04
CA GLU A 48 -1.56 21.75 -8.10
C GLU A 48 -1.80 20.27 -8.41
N MET A 49 -2.40 19.53 -7.46
CA MET A 49 -2.63 18.08 -7.51
C MET A 49 -4.12 17.71 -7.37
N VAL A 50 -4.97 18.35 -8.18
CA VAL A 50 -6.43 18.19 -8.09
C VAL A 50 -6.87 16.75 -8.33
N ASP A 51 -6.27 16.08 -9.31
CA ASP A 51 -6.70 14.75 -9.76
C ASP A 51 -6.13 13.60 -8.90
N CYS A 52 -5.39 13.91 -7.83
CA CYS A 52 -4.58 12.90 -7.17
C CYS A 52 -4.05 13.13 -5.77
N ALA A 53 -3.70 12.02 -5.12
CA ALA A 53 -3.01 12.01 -3.83
C ALA A 53 -1.48 12.00 -3.93
N GLY A 54 -0.93 11.47 -5.04
CA GLY A 54 0.49 11.28 -5.26
C GLY A 54 0.78 10.82 -6.69
N TYR A 55 2.01 11.03 -7.14
CA TYR A 55 2.57 10.39 -8.33
C TYR A 55 4.07 10.21 -8.21
N THR A 56 4.60 9.40 -9.10
CA THR A 56 6.01 9.12 -9.29
C THR A 56 6.34 9.23 -10.77
N VAL A 57 7.48 9.85 -11.07
CA VAL A 57 8.10 9.84 -12.39
C VAL A 57 9.47 9.17 -12.23
N PRO A 58 9.56 7.83 -12.41
CA PRO A 58 10.79 7.08 -12.15
C PRO A 58 11.99 7.51 -13.01
N ASP A 59 11.73 7.90 -14.26
CA ASP A 59 12.77 8.38 -15.17
C ASP A 59 13.43 9.68 -14.65
N ASP A 60 12.65 10.55 -14.00
CA ASP A 60 13.12 11.79 -13.37
C ASP A 60 13.54 11.58 -11.91
N LYS A 61 13.43 10.34 -11.40
CA LYS A 61 13.60 9.98 -9.98
C LYS A 61 12.79 10.86 -9.05
N LEU A 62 11.59 11.25 -9.44
CA LEU A 62 10.72 12.15 -8.68
C LEU A 62 9.59 11.38 -8.02
N ILE A 63 9.32 11.68 -6.75
CA ILE A 63 8.11 11.31 -6.01
C ILE A 63 7.43 12.59 -5.55
N ALA A 64 6.13 12.72 -5.79
CA ALA A 64 5.34 13.84 -5.32
C ALA A 64 4.14 13.35 -4.50
N LEU A 65 3.91 13.98 -3.36
CA LEU A 65 2.65 13.84 -2.62
C LEU A 65 1.93 15.18 -2.54
N ARG A 66 0.59 15.10 -2.53
CA ARG A 66 -0.23 16.26 -2.24
C ARG A 66 -0.12 16.65 -0.77
N GLN A 67 -0.17 17.95 -0.48
CA GLN A 67 0.05 18.50 0.86
C GLN A 67 -0.81 17.84 1.94
N ASP A 68 -2.12 17.66 1.73
CA ASP A 68 -3.03 17.01 2.68
C ASP A 68 -2.66 15.54 2.96
N VAL A 69 -2.13 14.85 1.95
CA VAL A 69 -1.65 13.49 2.07
C VAL A 69 -0.37 13.45 2.88
N TYR A 70 0.59 14.34 2.59
CA TYR A 70 1.83 14.45 3.34
C TYR A 70 1.57 14.79 4.82
N ASP A 71 0.72 15.77 5.10
CA ASP A 71 0.32 16.15 6.46
C ASP A 71 -0.33 14.97 7.20
N GLY A 72 -1.10 14.15 6.47
CA GLY A 72 -1.71 12.93 7.00
C GLY A 72 -0.71 11.89 7.50
N LEU A 73 0.55 11.90 7.05
CA LEU A 73 1.59 11.01 7.56
C LEU A 73 1.88 11.28 9.05
N PHE A 74 1.75 12.52 9.51
CA PHE A 74 1.98 12.92 10.89
C PHE A 74 0.78 12.67 11.81
N THR A 75 -0.42 12.53 11.24
CA THR A 75 -1.66 12.23 11.99
C THR A 75 -2.00 10.74 12.01
N GLY A 76 -1.17 9.90 11.41
CA GLY A 76 -1.37 8.45 11.36
C GLY A 76 -2.43 8.00 10.34
N SER A 77 -2.70 8.82 9.31
CA SER A 77 -3.62 8.49 8.22
C SER A 77 -3.17 7.23 7.49
N CYS A 78 -3.99 6.17 7.57
CA CYS A 78 -3.76 4.93 6.83
C CYS A 78 -3.77 5.17 5.32
N PHE A 79 -4.59 6.11 4.86
CA PHE A 79 -4.65 6.50 3.45
C PHE A 79 -3.32 7.11 3.01
N SER A 80 -2.81 8.09 3.76
CA SER A 80 -1.55 8.75 3.44
C SER A 80 -0.36 7.80 3.43
N ALA A 81 -0.26 6.94 4.45
CA ALA A 81 0.80 5.94 4.51
C ALA A 81 0.72 4.95 3.33
N SER A 82 -0.49 4.53 2.97
CA SER A 82 -0.71 3.67 1.81
C SER A 82 -0.34 4.35 0.50
N THR A 83 -0.67 5.63 0.32
CA THR A 83 -0.31 6.40 -0.88
C THR A 83 1.21 6.51 -1.00
N ALA A 84 1.91 6.88 0.08
CA ALA A 84 3.36 6.96 0.09
C ALA A 84 4.04 5.64 -0.33
N VAL A 85 3.59 4.52 0.25
CA VAL A 85 4.15 3.20 -0.07
C VAL A 85 3.75 2.75 -1.48
N HIS A 86 2.59 3.18 -1.99
CA HIS A 86 2.15 2.92 -3.36
C HIS A 86 3.05 3.58 -4.41
N GLU A 87 3.41 4.84 -4.21
CA GLU A 87 4.36 5.53 -5.07
C GLU A 87 5.73 4.82 -5.09
N VAL A 88 6.22 4.39 -3.92
CA VAL A 88 7.47 3.60 -3.85
C VAL A 88 7.32 2.22 -4.50
N ALA A 89 6.13 1.60 -4.45
CA ALA A 89 5.87 0.33 -5.11
C ALA A 89 5.99 0.45 -6.64
N HIS A 90 5.55 1.57 -7.23
CA HIS A 90 5.75 1.83 -8.65
C HIS A 90 7.23 1.89 -9.04
N ILE A 91 8.07 2.49 -8.20
CA ILE A 91 9.52 2.51 -8.39
C ILE A 91 10.11 1.10 -8.35
N ALA A 92 9.77 0.34 -7.31
CA ALA A 92 10.28 -1.01 -7.13
C ALA A 92 9.92 -1.94 -8.30
N LEU A 93 8.75 -1.72 -8.91
CA LEU A 93 8.26 -2.47 -10.06
C LEU A 93 8.72 -1.90 -11.41
N ARG A 94 9.48 -0.79 -11.41
CA ARG A 94 10.00 -0.12 -12.61
C ARG A 94 8.90 0.30 -13.59
N HIS A 95 7.81 0.87 -13.10
CA HIS A 95 6.78 1.45 -13.97
C HIS A 95 7.28 2.79 -14.55
N HIS A 96 6.81 3.18 -15.74
CA HIS A 96 7.39 4.32 -16.46
C HIS A 96 6.83 5.70 -16.04
N VAL A 97 5.52 5.82 -15.81
CA VAL A 97 4.86 7.05 -15.33
C VAL A 97 3.58 6.67 -14.59
N THR A 98 3.30 7.30 -13.44
CA THR A 98 2.12 7.01 -12.61
C THR A 98 1.19 8.22 -12.57
N LEU A 99 0.65 8.61 -13.73
CA LEU A 99 -0.40 9.62 -13.80
C LEU A 99 -1.75 8.97 -13.45
N HIS A 100 -2.59 9.75 -12.79
CA HIS A 100 -3.63 9.35 -11.87
C HIS A 100 -4.77 8.48 -12.40
N ARG A 101 -5.49 7.89 -11.43
CA ARG A 101 -6.79 7.22 -11.59
C ARG A 101 -7.78 8.14 -12.29
N GLY A 102 -7.85 8.05 -13.61
CA GLY A 102 -8.72 8.87 -14.45
C GLY A 102 -8.36 8.91 -15.94
N ALA A 103 -7.18 8.44 -16.34
CA ALA A 103 -6.81 8.40 -17.75
C ALA A 103 -7.56 7.29 -18.52
N GLN A 104 -8.54 7.66 -19.35
CA GLN A 104 -9.03 6.79 -20.42
C GLN A 104 -8.08 6.86 -21.61
N LEU A 105 -7.48 5.74 -21.99
CA LEU A 105 -7.22 5.43 -23.40
C LEU A 105 -7.26 3.90 -23.59
N GLY A 106 -8.10 3.47 -24.53
CA GLY A 106 -8.64 2.11 -24.64
C GLY A 106 -7.68 0.99 -25.01
N ASN A 107 -8.25 -0.23 -24.95
CA ASN A 107 -7.66 -1.58 -25.01
C ASN A 107 -6.83 -1.94 -23.78
N HIS A 108 -7.39 -2.84 -22.93
CA HIS A 108 -6.86 -3.33 -21.64
C HIS A 108 -5.53 -2.69 -21.25
N PRO A 109 -5.59 -1.51 -20.63
CA PRO A 109 -4.43 -0.66 -20.56
C PRO A 109 -3.43 -1.29 -19.60
N VAL A 110 -2.17 -1.38 -20.02
CA VAL A 110 -1.01 -1.74 -19.18
C VAL A 110 -1.04 -1.01 -17.81
N TYR A 111 -1.69 0.16 -17.77
CA TYR A 111 -2.02 0.92 -16.58
C TYR A 111 -2.81 0.13 -15.51
N GLU A 112 -3.82 -0.66 -15.89
CA GLU A 112 -4.63 -1.42 -14.94
C GLU A 112 -3.79 -2.49 -14.21
N ASP A 113 -2.90 -3.16 -14.95
CA ASP A 113 -1.94 -4.11 -14.39
C ASP A 113 -0.94 -3.41 -13.49
N ALA A 114 -0.41 -2.25 -13.91
CA ALA A 114 0.56 -1.47 -13.13
C ALA A 114 -0.01 -1.01 -11.78
N GLU A 115 -1.23 -0.45 -11.78
CA GLU A 115 -1.94 -0.05 -10.57
C GLU A 115 -2.27 -1.26 -9.68
N TRP A 116 -2.73 -2.36 -10.27
CA TRP A 116 -3.02 -3.58 -9.51
C TRP A 116 -1.76 -4.16 -8.86
N GLN A 117 -0.63 -4.18 -9.59
CA GLN A 117 0.65 -4.65 -9.07
C GLN A 117 1.16 -3.75 -7.95
N ALA A 118 1.10 -2.42 -8.12
CA ALA A 118 1.49 -1.47 -7.10
C ALA A 118 0.64 -1.61 -5.84
N ASN A 119 -0.69 -1.64 -5.95
CA ASN A 119 -1.59 -1.87 -4.82
C ASN A 119 -1.30 -3.20 -4.09
N SER A 120 -0.99 -4.25 -4.84
CA SER A 120 -0.67 -5.57 -4.29
C SER A 120 0.69 -5.57 -3.58
N LEU A 121 1.70 -4.89 -4.14
CA LEU A 121 3.00 -4.73 -3.49
C LEU A 121 2.91 -3.83 -2.25
N THR A 122 2.16 -2.73 -2.29
CA THR A 122 1.87 -1.89 -1.13
C THR A 122 1.30 -2.72 0.02
N SER A 123 0.32 -3.57 -0.28
CA SER A 123 -0.28 -4.46 0.71
C SER A 123 0.75 -5.44 1.30
N ALA A 124 1.66 -5.97 0.48
CA ALA A 124 2.69 -6.89 0.94
C ALA A 124 3.79 -6.21 1.78
N VAL A 125 4.17 -4.98 1.43
CA VAL A 125 5.15 -4.16 2.17
C VAL A 125 4.57 -3.69 3.50
N MET A 126 3.33 -3.18 3.52
CA MET A 126 2.71 -2.67 4.75
C MET A 126 2.22 -3.78 5.67
N MET A 127 1.84 -4.94 5.12
CA MET A 127 1.31 -6.08 5.88
C MET A 127 2.08 -7.35 5.47
N SER A 128 3.31 -7.44 5.98
CA SER A 128 4.17 -8.58 5.72
C SER A 128 3.49 -9.89 6.13
N ARG A 129 3.82 -10.99 5.44
CA ARG A 129 3.26 -12.30 5.78
C ARG A 129 3.53 -12.67 7.25
N GLN A 130 4.69 -12.27 7.78
CA GLN A 130 5.03 -12.46 9.19
C GLN A 130 4.08 -11.70 10.12
N ALA A 131 3.70 -10.46 9.79
CA ALA A 131 2.71 -9.70 10.57
C ALA A 131 1.34 -10.38 10.52
N CYS A 132 0.90 -10.78 9.33
CA CYS A 132 -0.38 -11.47 9.14
C CYS A 132 -0.47 -12.80 9.89
N SER A 133 0.63 -13.53 10.04
CA SER A 133 0.66 -14.79 10.81
C SER A 133 0.70 -14.59 12.33
N ARG A 134 0.89 -13.36 12.83
CA ARG A 134 1.00 -13.06 14.27
C ARG A 134 -0.31 -12.60 14.91
N VAL A 135 -1.35 -12.38 14.10
CA VAL A 135 -2.61 -11.79 14.55
C VAL A 135 -3.74 -12.81 14.46
N GLY A 136 -4.68 -12.72 15.40
CA GLY A 136 -5.88 -13.55 15.42
C GLY A 136 -7.12 -12.89 14.81
N THR A 137 -7.09 -11.58 14.49
CA THR A 137 -8.24 -10.83 13.99
C THR A 137 -7.82 -9.77 12.98
N VAL A 138 -8.77 -9.28 12.18
CA VAL A 138 -8.56 -8.16 11.26
C VAL A 138 -8.15 -6.89 12.02
N GLN A 139 -8.82 -6.63 13.16
CA GLN A 139 -8.55 -5.47 14.02
C GLN A 139 -7.10 -5.48 14.55
N ALA A 140 -6.63 -6.64 15.02
CA ALA A 140 -5.25 -6.76 15.49
C ALA A 140 -4.23 -6.48 14.37
N LEU A 141 -4.53 -6.84 13.11
CA LEU A 141 -3.67 -6.49 11.98
C LEU A 141 -3.65 -4.97 11.71
N MET A 142 -4.81 -4.32 11.79
CA MET A 142 -4.93 -2.87 11.61
C MET A 142 -4.07 -2.12 12.63
N GLU A 143 -4.14 -2.51 13.89
CA GLU A 143 -3.37 -1.91 14.98
C GLU A 143 -1.88 -2.19 14.82
N LEU A 144 -1.51 -3.43 14.49
CA LEU A 144 -0.13 -3.86 14.34
C LEU A 144 0.59 -3.13 13.19
N CYS A 145 -0.09 -2.94 12.06
CA CYS A 145 0.52 -2.39 10.84
C CYS A 145 0.14 -0.94 10.54
N GLY A 146 -0.84 -0.36 11.25
CA GLY A 146 -1.34 0.99 10.99
C GLY A 146 -2.08 1.11 9.66
N VAL A 147 -2.98 0.17 9.37
CA VAL A 147 -3.70 0.06 8.08
C VAL A 147 -5.21 0.10 8.28
N SER A 148 -5.95 0.40 7.21
CA SER A 148 -7.42 0.39 7.25
C SER A 148 -7.98 -1.03 7.36
N TYR A 149 -9.19 -1.15 7.91
CA TYR A 149 -9.93 -2.42 7.96
C TYR A 149 -10.06 -3.06 6.58
N SER A 150 -10.33 -2.25 5.55
CA SER A 150 -10.45 -2.72 4.18
C SER A 150 -9.17 -3.37 3.66
N ALA A 151 -8.02 -2.74 3.88
CA ALA A 151 -6.74 -3.25 3.42
C ALA A 151 -6.37 -4.54 4.16
N ALA A 152 -6.51 -4.54 5.49
CA ALA A 152 -6.26 -5.70 6.33
C ALA A 152 -7.14 -6.90 5.94
N LEU A 153 -8.44 -6.69 5.76
CA LEU A 153 -9.39 -7.73 5.37
C LEU A 153 -9.01 -8.37 4.02
N VAL A 154 -8.75 -7.55 3.00
CA VAL A 154 -8.38 -8.03 1.66
C VAL A 154 -7.05 -8.78 1.69
N ARG A 155 -6.07 -8.29 2.46
CA ARG A 155 -4.77 -8.94 2.60
C ARG A 155 -4.89 -10.32 3.24
N LEU A 156 -5.58 -10.42 4.37
CA LEU A 156 -5.77 -11.69 5.08
C LEU A 156 -6.53 -12.69 4.21
N TYR A 157 -7.63 -12.26 3.56
CA TYR A 157 -8.38 -13.10 2.64
C TYR A 157 -7.49 -13.68 1.52
N LYS A 158 -6.70 -12.83 0.84
CA LYS A 158 -5.81 -13.27 -0.24
C LYS A 158 -4.73 -14.25 0.25
N LEU A 159 -4.22 -14.08 1.47
CA LEU A 159 -3.21 -14.99 2.02
C LEU A 159 -3.81 -16.34 2.45
N LEU A 160 -5.00 -16.32 3.05
CA LEU A 160 -5.76 -17.53 3.42
C LEU A 160 -6.15 -18.33 2.18
N ASP A 161 -6.68 -17.67 1.15
CA ASP A 161 -7.08 -18.29 -0.12
C ASP A 161 -5.90 -18.99 -0.82
N ARG A 162 -4.69 -18.44 -0.67
CA ARG A 162 -3.44 -19.01 -1.20
C ARG A 162 -2.77 -20.02 -0.27
N GLY A 163 -3.34 -20.30 0.91
CA GLY A 163 -2.75 -21.20 1.91
C GLY A 163 -1.41 -20.71 2.48
N LEU A 164 -1.15 -19.41 2.45
CA LEU A 164 0.12 -18.82 2.90
C LEU A 164 0.15 -18.49 4.40
N ILE A 165 -1.02 -18.44 5.02
CA ILE A 165 -1.27 -18.32 6.44
C ILE A 165 -2.47 -19.20 6.82
N SER A 166 -2.64 -19.45 8.11
CA SER A 166 -3.80 -20.13 8.68
C SER A 166 -4.34 -19.31 9.85
N MET A 167 -5.66 -19.28 10.03
CA MET A 167 -6.30 -18.64 11.19
C MET A 167 -7.29 -19.63 11.83
N SER A 168 -7.94 -19.26 12.94
CA SER A 168 -9.00 -20.11 13.49
C SER A 168 -10.17 -20.20 12.51
N PRO A 169 -10.89 -21.33 12.44
CA PRO A 169 -12.02 -21.49 11.52
C PRO A 169 -13.06 -20.35 11.62
N SER A 170 -13.33 -19.89 12.83
CA SER A 170 -14.24 -18.78 13.09
C SER A 170 -13.81 -17.46 12.44
N VAL A 171 -12.52 -17.15 12.47
CA VAL A 171 -11.95 -15.92 11.90
C VAL A 171 -11.89 -16.01 10.39
N GLU A 172 -11.56 -17.17 9.84
CA GLU A 172 -11.59 -17.39 8.39
C GLU A 172 -13.01 -17.23 7.83
N GLU A 173 -14.02 -17.75 8.52
CA GLU A 173 -15.43 -17.58 8.15
C GLU A 173 -15.86 -16.11 8.20
N GLU A 174 -15.49 -15.38 9.27
CA GLU A 174 -15.75 -13.94 9.39
C GLU A 174 -15.15 -13.16 8.21
N ILE A 175 -13.89 -13.42 7.87
CA ILE A 175 -13.19 -12.76 6.76
C ILE A 175 -13.87 -13.06 5.42
N ARG A 176 -14.22 -14.32 5.15
CA ARG A 176 -14.91 -14.71 3.90
C ARG A 176 -16.28 -14.06 3.79
N SER A 177 -17.07 -14.07 4.86
CA SER A 177 -18.38 -13.41 4.93
C SER A 177 -18.28 -11.89 4.68
N ALA A 178 -17.28 -11.24 5.29
CA ALA A 178 -17.05 -9.81 5.10
C ALA A 178 -16.66 -9.48 3.65
N ILE A 179 -15.81 -10.29 3.00
CA ILE A 179 -15.45 -10.12 1.59
C ILE A 179 -16.65 -10.30 0.67
N GLU A 180 -17.50 -11.31 0.90
CA GLU A 180 -18.72 -11.54 0.11
C GLU A 180 -19.71 -10.38 0.22
N LYS A 181 -19.92 -9.84 1.42
CA LYS A 181 -20.78 -8.66 1.64
C LYS A 181 -20.29 -7.44 0.86
N ARG A 182 -18.98 -7.29 0.66
CA ARG A 182 -18.38 -6.20 -0.13
C ARG A 182 -18.54 -6.38 -1.64
N LYS A 183 -18.62 -7.62 -2.13
CA LYS A 183 -18.83 -7.92 -3.56
C LYS A 183 -20.29 -7.71 -3.99
N LYS A 184 -21.25 -7.78 -3.06
CA LYS A 184 -22.64 -7.46 -3.36
C LYS A 184 -22.76 -5.95 -3.58
N PRO A 185 -23.33 -5.49 -4.72
CA PRO A 185 -23.57 -4.06 -4.92
C PRO A 185 -24.41 -3.56 -3.74
N GLN A 186 -24.00 -2.44 -3.14
CA GLN A 186 -24.88 -1.72 -2.23
C GLN A 186 -26.09 -1.30 -3.06
N ARG A 187 -27.20 -2.04 -2.93
CA ARG A 187 -28.50 -1.56 -3.39
C ARG A 187 -28.88 -0.43 -2.44
N GLY A 188 -28.57 0.79 -2.85
CA GLY A 188 -28.91 2.05 -2.19
C GLY A 188 -29.15 3.09 -3.26
#